data_AF-A0A2X4TM58-F1
#
_entry.id   AF-A0A2X4TM58-F1
#
_cell.length_a   1.000
_cell.length_b   1.000
_cell.length_c   1.000
_cell.angle_alpha   90.00
_cell.angle_beta   90.00
_cell.angle_gamma   90.00
#
_symmetry.space_group_name_H-M   'P 1'
#
loop_
_entity.id
_entity.type
_entity.pdbx_description
1 polymer ?
#
loop_
_entity_poly.entity_id
_entity_poly.type
_entity_poly.pdbx_seq_one_letter_code
_entity_poly.pdbx_strand_id
1 'polypeptide(L)'
;MKVLPVKIAAGMDGNADVIGAYAWAHELSSGKDTPSGHWEIAGVPVLFDWGYFSDHENSFPQELLDKLVKRANLPGYLGNCHSSGTVILDQLGEEHMKTGKPIFYTSADSVFQIACHEETFWSG
;
A
#
# COMPACT_ATOMS: atom_id res chain seq x y z
N MET A 1 20.93 -4.45 -7.39
CA MET A 1 21.30 -5.59 -6.54
C MET A 1 22.80 -5.90 -6.60
N LYS A 2 23.45 -6.14 -5.45
CA LYS A 2 24.84 -6.63 -5.38
C LYS A 2 24.86 -8.08 -4.86
N VAL A 3 25.49 -8.98 -5.62
CA VAL A 3 25.69 -10.39 -5.22
C VAL A 3 26.91 -10.49 -4.31
N LEU A 4 26.79 -11.21 -3.19
CA LEU A 4 27.82 -11.28 -2.15
C LEU A 4 28.22 -12.74 -1.84
N PRO A 5 29.46 -12.97 -1.34
CA PRO A 5 29.92 -14.30 -0.96
C PRO A 5 29.05 -14.89 0.16
N VAL A 6 28.83 -16.19 0.09
CA VAL A 6 27.84 -16.88 0.94
C VAL A 6 28.43 -17.23 2.30
N LYS A 7 27.73 -16.86 3.36
CA LYS A 7 27.82 -17.51 4.66
C LYS A 7 26.59 -18.40 4.83
N ILE A 8 26.79 -19.63 5.27
CA ILE A 8 25.69 -20.57 5.52
C ILE A 8 24.92 -20.06 6.74
N ALA A 9 23.59 -19.92 6.58
CA ALA A 9 22.72 -19.46 7.65
C ALA A 9 22.73 -20.46 8.82
N ALA A 10 22.58 -19.95 10.05
CA ALA A 10 22.49 -20.81 11.22
C ALA A 10 21.33 -21.80 11.06
N GLY A 11 21.59 -23.08 11.32
CA GLY A 11 20.61 -24.16 11.18
C GLY A 11 20.55 -24.82 9.79
N MET A 12 21.32 -24.36 8.80
CA MET A 12 21.48 -25.05 7.52
C MET A 12 22.70 -25.99 7.54
N ASP A 13 22.60 -27.15 6.88
CA ASP A 13 23.70 -28.11 6.75
C ASP A 13 24.78 -27.55 5.81
N GLY A 14 25.98 -27.36 6.35
CA GLY A 14 27.12 -26.87 5.61
C GLY A 14 27.76 -27.88 4.65
N ASN A 15 27.36 -29.15 4.75
CA ASN A 15 27.88 -30.26 3.96
C ASN A 15 26.90 -30.75 2.88
N ALA A 16 25.83 -29.99 2.60
CA ALA A 16 24.86 -30.38 1.58
C ALA A 16 25.52 -30.48 0.19
N ASP A 17 25.19 -31.52 -0.57
CA ASP A 17 25.60 -31.65 -1.96
C ASP A 17 24.88 -30.59 -2.82
N VAL A 18 25.65 -29.62 -3.31
CA VAL A 18 25.15 -28.49 -4.10
C VAL A 18 24.95 -28.91 -5.56
N ILE A 19 23.70 -28.92 -6.02
CA ILE A 19 23.33 -29.27 -7.41
C ILE A 19 23.07 -28.05 -8.33
N GLY A 20 23.32 -26.83 -7.85
CA GLY A 20 23.06 -25.58 -8.59
C GLY A 20 23.77 -24.37 -7.98
N ALA A 21 23.72 -23.23 -8.68
CA ALA A 21 24.30 -21.99 -8.17
C ALA A 21 23.44 -21.41 -7.04
N TYR A 22 24.10 -20.90 -5.99
CA TYR A 22 23.45 -20.22 -4.88
C TYR A 22 24.23 -18.96 -4.52
N ALA A 23 23.50 -17.93 -4.13
CA ALA A 23 24.04 -16.69 -3.62
C ALA A 23 23.00 -15.98 -2.75
N TRP A 24 23.41 -14.92 -2.08
CA TRP A 24 22.48 -13.96 -1.50
C TRP A 24 22.72 -12.60 -2.10
N ALA A 25 21.70 -11.76 -1.98
CA ALA A 25 21.69 -10.48 -2.62
C ALA A 25 21.33 -9.37 -1.66
N HIS A 26 22.00 -8.23 -1.82
CA HIS A 26 21.70 -7.04 -1.05
C HIS A 26 20.93 -6.07 -1.94
N GLU A 27 19.74 -5.68 -1.48
CA GLU A 27 18.87 -4.68 -2.09
C GLU A 27 19.60 -3.32 -2.11
N LEU A 28 19.46 -2.59 -3.22
CA LEU A 28 19.96 -1.22 -3.38
C LEU A 28 18.85 -0.19 -3.21
N SER A 29 17.60 -0.58 -3.44
CA SER A 29 16.42 0.25 -3.32
C SER A 29 16.27 0.79 -1.90
N SER A 30 15.72 2.00 -1.79
CA SER A 30 15.56 2.71 -0.52
C SER A 30 14.46 2.10 0.35
N GLY A 31 13.41 1.57 -0.28
CA GLY A 31 12.27 0.91 0.37
C GLY A 31 12.41 -0.61 0.47
N LYS A 32 11.65 -1.21 1.39
CA LYS A 32 11.49 -2.68 1.54
C LYS A 32 10.09 -3.16 1.12
N ASP A 33 9.36 -2.31 0.41
CA ASP A 33 8.02 -2.61 -0.08
C ASP A 33 8.06 -3.54 -1.30
N THR A 34 6.94 -4.22 -1.52
CA THR A 34 6.81 -5.21 -2.59
C THR A 34 7.12 -4.63 -3.98
N PRO A 35 6.61 -3.44 -4.37
CA PRO A 35 6.97 -2.83 -5.65
C PRO A 35 8.47 -2.57 -5.83
N SER A 36 9.14 -1.99 -4.84
CA SER A 36 10.59 -1.71 -4.89
C SER A 36 11.41 -2.96 -5.18
N GLY A 37 11.15 -4.05 -4.45
CA GLY A 37 11.86 -5.32 -4.65
C GLY A 37 11.63 -5.92 -6.03
N HIS A 38 10.39 -5.89 -6.55
CA HIS A 38 10.09 -6.40 -7.88
C HIS A 38 10.77 -5.60 -8.99
N TRP A 39 10.79 -4.27 -8.86
CA TRP A 39 11.46 -3.40 -9.82
C TRP A 39 12.96 -3.61 -9.81
N GLU A 40 13.58 -3.76 -8.64
CA GLU A 40 15.01 -4.02 -8.55
C GLU A 40 15.41 -5.38 -9.14
N ILE A 41 14.62 -6.43 -8.91
CA ILE A 41 14.83 -7.75 -9.54
C ILE A 41 14.78 -7.63 -11.07
N ALA A 42 13.91 -6.76 -11.60
CA ALA A 42 13.82 -6.46 -13.03
C ALA A 42 14.92 -5.50 -13.54
N GLY A 43 15.85 -5.06 -12.69
CA GLY A 43 16.98 -4.21 -13.07
C GLY A 43 16.75 -2.70 -12.89
N VAL A 44 15.66 -2.31 -12.22
CA VAL A 44 15.27 -0.91 -11.98
C VAL A 44 15.27 -0.63 -10.48
N PRO A 45 16.42 -0.28 -9.87
CA PRO A 45 16.46 0.01 -8.43
C PRO A 45 15.64 1.27 -8.12
N VAL A 46 14.79 1.18 -7.10
CA VAL A 46 13.94 2.29 -6.64
C VAL A 46 14.70 3.06 -5.57
N LEU A 47 15.39 4.12 -5.99
CA LEU A 47 16.26 4.92 -5.12
C LEU A 47 15.54 6.11 -4.44
N PHE A 48 14.21 6.14 -4.52
CA PHE A 48 13.37 7.14 -3.90
C PHE A 48 12.38 6.48 -2.94
N ASP A 49 11.90 7.23 -1.96
CA ASP A 49 10.85 6.75 -1.08
C ASP A 49 9.48 6.96 -1.72
N TRP A 50 8.62 5.94 -1.64
CA TRP A 50 7.22 6.11 -2.00
C TRP A 50 6.52 7.10 -1.06
N GLY A 51 5.45 7.71 -1.53
CA GLY A 51 4.59 8.53 -0.70
C GLY A 51 3.71 7.67 0.20
N TYR A 52 4.14 7.41 1.43
CA TYR A 52 3.33 6.72 2.43
C TYR A 52 2.46 7.70 3.21
N PHE A 53 1.21 7.32 3.45
CA PHE A 53 0.33 8.01 4.38
C PHE A 53 0.57 7.43 5.78
N SER A 54 1.45 8.02 6.58
CA SER A 54 1.89 7.44 7.87
C SER A 54 0.91 7.65 9.02
N ASP A 55 0.11 8.72 8.96
CA ASP A 55 -0.77 9.10 10.06
C ASP A 55 -2.01 8.18 10.09
N HIS A 56 -2.30 7.59 11.25
CA HIS A 56 -3.45 6.68 11.40
C HIS A 56 -4.80 7.39 11.30
N GLU A 57 -4.85 8.66 11.70
CA GLU A 57 -5.99 9.55 11.55
C GLU A 57 -5.56 10.76 10.74
N ASN A 58 -6.48 11.30 9.93
CA ASN A 58 -6.17 12.36 8.98
C ASN A 58 -5.03 11.97 8.01
N SER A 59 -5.05 10.72 7.55
CA SER A 59 -3.97 10.08 6.80
C SER A 59 -3.59 10.80 5.50
N PHE A 60 -4.55 11.46 4.86
CA PHE A 60 -4.35 12.12 3.58
C PHE A 60 -4.21 13.64 3.77
N PRO A 61 -3.30 14.29 3.01
CA PRO A 61 -3.22 15.74 2.98
C PRO A 61 -4.56 16.37 2.57
N GLN A 62 -5.03 17.35 3.33
CA GLN A 62 -6.33 17.99 3.07
C GLN A 62 -6.42 18.56 1.64
N GLU A 63 -5.34 19.13 1.11
CA GLU A 63 -5.31 19.66 -0.25
C GLU A 63 -5.59 18.59 -1.32
N LEU A 64 -5.16 17.34 -1.10
CA LEU A 64 -5.46 16.21 -1.99
C LEU A 64 -6.95 15.90 -1.95
N LEU A 65 -7.52 15.81 -0.74
CA LEU A 65 -8.93 15.50 -0.53
C LEU A 65 -9.84 16.58 -1.12
N ASP A 66 -9.52 17.85 -0.88
CA ASP A 66 -10.28 18.98 -1.42
C ASP A 66 -10.30 18.99 -2.95
N LYS A 67 -9.14 18.73 -3.57
CA LYS A 67 -9.04 18.59 -5.03
C LYS A 67 -9.89 17.43 -5.54
N LEU A 68 -9.85 16.28 -4.88
CA LEU A 68 -10.61 15.08 -5.24
C LEU A 68 -12.12 15.35 -5.18
N VAL A 69 -12.60 15.84 -4.02
CA VAL A 69 -14.02 16.17 -3.79
C VAL A 69 -14.52 17.16 -4.83
N LYS A 70 -13.78 18.25 -5.04
CA LYS A 70 -14.15 19.29 -6.00
C LYS A 70 -14.19 18.77 -7.43
N ARG A 71 -13.18 18.00 -7.84
CA ARG A 71 -13.02 17.57 -9.24
C ARG A 71 -13.98 16.44 -9.62
N ALA A 72 -14.34 15.59 -8.67
CA ALA A 72 -15.31 14.52 -8.83
C ALA A 72 -16.76 14.95 -8.46
N ASN A 73 -16.96 16.22 -8.08
CA ASN A 73 -18.25 16.77 -7.67
C ASN A 73 -18.94 15.93 -6.56
N LEU A 74 -18.16 15.53 -5.55
CA LEU A 74 -18.63 14.70 -4.46
C LEU A 74 -19.28 15.56 -3.35
N PRO A 75 -20.27 15.02 -2.61
CA PRO A 75 -20.88 15.71 -1.47
C PRO A 75 -19.95 15.81 -0.23
N GLY A 76 -18.75 15.25 -0.32
CA GLY A 76 -17.75 15.14 0.75
C GLY A 76 -17.07 13.77 0.71
N TYR A 77 -16.55 13.34 1.85
CA TYR A 77 -16.01 11.99 2.07
C TYR A 77 -16.20 11.59 3.53
N LEU A 78 -16.07 10.28 3.79
CA LEU A 78 -15.96 9.69 5.13
C LEU A 78 -14.58 9.02 5.27
N GLY A 79 -14.16 8.71 6.50
CA GLY A 79 -12.90 8.04 6.78
C GLY A 79 -11.72 9.02 6.93
N ASN A 80 -10.77 8.98 5.99
CA ASN A 80 -9.45 9.63 6.10
C ASN A 80 -8.60 9.03 7.24
N CYS A 81 -8.47 7.70 7.22
CA CYS A 81 -7.75 6.95 8.24
C CYS A 81 -7.10 5.67 7.68
N HIS A 82 -6.27 5.04 8.50
CA HIS A 82 -5.83 3.65 8.31
C HIS A 82 -6.93 2.70 8.75
N SER A 83 -7.28 1.75 7.88
CA SER A 83 -8.19 0.67 8.25
C SER A 83 -8.07 -0.53 7.30
N SER A 84 -8.55 -1.68 7.74
CA SER A 84 -8.80 -2.80 6.83
C SER A 84 -10.11 -2.58 6.08
N GLY A 85 -10.21 -3.14 4.87
CA GLY A 85 -11.41 -3.01 4.05
C GLY A 85 -12.68 -3.53 4.72
N THR A 86 -12.60 -4.60 5.52
CA THR A 86 -13.77 -5.12 6.24
C THR A 86 -14.19 -4.18 7.38
N VAL A 87 -13.23 -3.74 8.20
CA VAL A 87 -13.50 -2.87 9.36
C VAL A 87 -14.08 -1.53 8.92
N ILE A 88 -13.54 -0.90 7.87
CA ILE A 88 -14.03 0.42 7.43
C ILE A 88 -15.45 0.34 6.85
N LEU A 89 -15.81 -0.77 6.21
CA LEU A 89 -17.17 -1.02 5.71
C LEU A 89 -18.15 -1.23 6.85
N ASP A 90 -17.78 -2.02 7.86
CA ASP A 90 -18.62 -2.23 9.05
C ASP A 90 -18.87 -0.92 9.82
N GLN A 91 -17.88 -0.02 9.86
CA GLN A 91 -17.98 1.24 10.58
C GLN A 91 -18.74 2.34 9.82
N LEU A 92 -18.52 2.47 8.51
CA LEU A 92 -18.95 3.63 7.73
C LEU A 92 -19.89 3.29 6.57
N GLY A 93 -20.13 2.02 6.28
CA GLY A 93 -20.93 1.57 5.14
C GLY A 93 -22.37 2.10 5.17
N GLU A 94 -23.03 2.04 6.32
CA GLU A 94 -24.39 2.58 6.47
C GLU A 94 -24.44 4.10 6.29
N GLU A 95 -23.50 4.84 6.85
CA GLU A 95 -23.45 6.30 6.71
C GLU A 95 -23.15 6.69 5.26
N HIS A 96 -22.25 5.96 4.61
CA HIS A 96 -21.98 6.10 3.18
C HIS A 96 -23.26 5.95 2.34
N MET A 97 -24.02 4.88 2.55
CA MET A 97 -25.27 4.64 1.81
C MET A 97 -26.33 5.73 2.08
N LYS A 98 -26.39 6.27 3.30
CA LYS A 98 -27.34 7.34 3.69
C LYS A 98 -26.95 8.71 3.13
N THR A 99 -25.66 9.01 3.05
CA THR A 99 -25.15 10.36 2.72
C THR A 99 -24.66 10.49 1.28
N GLY A 100 -24.38 9.38 0.60
CA GLY A 100 -23.74 9.35 -0.71
C GLY A 100 -22.27 9.79 -0.70
N LYS A 101 -21.63 9.96 0.48
CA LYS A 101 -20.21 10.33 0.58
C LYS A 101 -19.32 9.09 0.48
N PRO A 102 -18.37 9.00 -0.48
CA PRO A 102 -17.48 7.85 -0.58
C PRO A 102 -16.59 7.72 0.67
N ILE A 103 -16.12 6.51 0.95
CA ILE A 103 -15.23 6.23 2.08
C ILE A 103 -13.79 6.20 1.56
N PHE A 104 -12.93 7.06 2.07
CA PHE A 104 -11.50 7.10 1.76
C PHE A 104 -10.68 6.51 2.89
N TYR A 105 -9.81 5.55 2.60
CA TYR A 105 -8.95 4.91 3.60
C TYR A 105 -7.65 4.38 3.00
N THR A 106 -6.66 4.14 3.85
CA THR A 106 -5.35 3.59 3.48
C THR A 106 -5.01 2.36 4.32
N SER A 107 -3.90 1.70 3.97
CA SER A 107 -3.28 0.64 4.75
C SER A 107 -1.80 0.97 5.01
N ALA A 108 -1.03 0.00 5.50
CA ALA A 108 0.41 0.13 5.67
C ALA A 108 1.16 0.36 4.34
N ASP A 109 0.58 -0.09 3.22
CA ASP A 109 1.14 0.12 1.89
C ASP A 109 0.83 1.54 1.37
N SER A 110 1.63 2.01 0.42
CA SER A 110 1.46 3.31 -0.26
C SER A 110 0.25 3.28 -1.22
N VAL A 111 -0.96 3.25 -0.68
CA VAL A 111 -2.21 3.14 -1.44
C VAL A 111 -3.25 4.17 -1.01
N PHE A 112 -4.13 4.55 -1.94
CA PHE A 112 -5.33 5.33 -1.67
C PHE A 112 -6.53 4.50 -2.10
N GLN A 113 -7.38 4.10 -1.15
CA GLN A 113 -8.52 3.21 -1.41
C GLN A 113 -9.82 3.98 -1.28
N ILE A 114 -10.77 3.67 -2.17
CA ILE A 114 -12.10 4.28 -2.21
C ILE A 114 -13.13 3.14 -2.16
N ALA A 115 -14.01 3.17 -1.17
CA ALA A 115 -15.13 2.25 -1.09
C ALA A 115 -16.46 2.98 -1.35
N CYS A 116 -17.24 2.43 -2.26
CA CYS A 116 -18.58 2.88 -2.59
C CYS A 116 -19.52 1.68 -2.79
N HIS A 117 -20.72 1.74 -2.23
CA HIS A 117 -21.74 0.72 -2.46
C HIS A 117 -22.31 0.88 -3.87
N GLU A 118 -22.27 -0.19 -4.66
CA GLU A 118 -22.56 -0.17 -6.10
C GLU A 118 -23.96 0.37 -6.41
N GLU A 119 -24.97 -0.04 -5.64
CA GLU A 119 -26.35 0.36 -5.92
C GLU A 119 -26.67 1.78 -5.48
N THR A 120 -26.18 2.24 -4.33
CA THR A 120 -26.62 3.51 -3.73
C THR A 120 -25.79 4.71 -4.14
N PHE A 121 -24.52 4.49 -4.53
CA PHE A 121 -23.61 5.58 -4.83
C PHE A 121 -23.80 6.16 -6.24
N TRP A 122 -24.20 5.34 -7.22
CA TRP A 122 -24.44 5.77 -8.60
C TRP A 122 -25.89 6.13 -8.91
N SER A 123 -26.81 5.74 -8.05
CA SER A 123 -28.25 5.94 -8.26
C SER A 123 -28.77 7.34 -7.86
N GLY A 124 -27.88 8.24 -7.42
CA GLY A 124 -28.20 9.57 -6.89
C GLY A 124 -27.93 10.71 -7.87
#